data_AF-A0A3N4KDN2-F1
#
_entry.id   AF-A0A3N4KDN2-F1
#
_cell.length_a   1.000
_cell.length_b   1.000
_cell.length_c   1.000
_cell.angle_alpha   90.00
_cell.angle_beta   90.00
_cell.angle_gamma   90.00
#
_symmetry.space_group_name_H-M   'P 1'
#
loop_
_entity.id
_entity.type
_entity.pdbx_description
1 polymer ?
#
loop_
_entity_poly.entity_id
_entity_poly.type
_entity_poly.pdbx_seq_one_letter_code
_entity_poly.pdbx_strand_id
1 'polypeptide(L)'
;LLRSSRVIDDLNHMASISPDNIGIAFICFSYKEREQQTAASVLCSLIHQLSSQLSTIPVLLESSYDKLSPLNKALISDEATAREVLLGILKAFKRVFFVFDALDEFDEEGQRQALIPIFHELGSSGASVFVTSRPYPLDIVHSFSATGGVVAITLAAQEEHLKIYI
;
A
#
# COMPACT_ATOMS: atom_id res chain seq x y z
N LEU A 1 -8.33 12.93 13.84
CA LEU A 1 -7.55 11.98 14.65
C LEU A 1 -7.86 10.60 14.11
N LEU A 2 -7.04 10.16 13.15
CA LEU A 2 -7.26 8.95 12.38
C LEU A 2 -7.23 7.74 13.30
N ARG A 3 -8.21 6.85 13.15
CA ARG A 3 -8.20 5.51 13.74
C ARG A 3 -6.92 4.84 13.25
N SER A 4 -5.92 4.69 14.11
CA SER A 4 -4.84 3.77 13.83
C SER A 4 -5.48 2.40 13.64
N SER A 5 -5.42 1.90 12.40
CA SER A 5 -5.86 0.54 12.12
C SER A 5 -5.04 -0.37 13.02
N ARG A 6 -5.69 -1.23 13.81
CA ARG A 6 -5.02 -2.13 14.75
C ARG A 6 -3.93 -2.97 14.06
N VAL A 7 -4.13 -3.28 12.78
CA VAL A 7 -3.15 -3.96 11.92
C VAL A 7 -1.86 -3.14 11.78
N ILE A 8 -1.95 -1.83 11.57
CA ILE A 8 -0.78 -0.95 11.44
C ILE A 8 -0.03 -0.85 12.78
N ASP A 9 -0.76 -0.73 13.89
CA ASP A 9 -0.16 -0.69 15.23
C ASP A 9 0.56 -2.00 15.56
N ASP A 10 -0.05 -3.14 15.26
CA ASP A 10 0.53 -4.47 15.46
C ASP A 10 1.79 -4.65 14.60
N LEU A 11 1.75 -4.26 13.32
CA LEU A 11 2.91 -4.32 12.43
C LEU A 11 4.06 -3.44 12.92
N ASN A 12 3.77 -2.19 13.31
CA ASN A 12 4.79 -1.28 13.85
C ASN A 12 5.42 -1.84 15.14
N HIS A 13 4.62 -2.43 16.02
CA HIS A 13 5.13 -3.10 17.21
C HIS A 13 6.06 -4.25 16.84
N MET A 14 5.65 -5.12 15.90
CA MET A 14 6.47 -6.22 15.41
C MET A 14 7.80 -5.75 14.79
N ALA A 15 7.78 -4.68 13.99
CA ALA A 15 9.00 -4.10 13.43
C ALA A 15 9.94 -3.57 14.51
N SER A 16 9.41 -2.94 15.57
CA SER A 16 10.23 -2.37 16.66
C SER A 16 10.99 -3.40 17.50
N ILE A 17 10.46 -4.63 17.60
CA ILE A 17 11.05 -5.70 18.41
C ILE A 17 11.84 -6.72 17.58
N SER A 18 11.76 -6.60 16.24
CA SER A 18 12.44 -7.50 15.32
C SER A 18 13.89 -7.05 15.09
N PRO A 19 14.87 -7.96 15.13
CA PRO A 19 16.24 -7.63 14.71
C PRO A 19 16.37 -7.53 13.17
N ASP A 20 15.35 -7.94 12.43
CA ASP A 20 15.32 -7.85 10.97
C ASP A 20 14.85 -6.47 10.50
N ASN A 21 15.45 -5.97 9.41
CA ASN A 21 15.01 -4.75 8.74
C ASN A 21 13.64 -4.99 8.06
N ILE A 22 12.56 -4.71 8.78
CA ILE A 22 11.18 -4.83 8.30
C ILE A 22 10.69 -3.46 7.82
N GLY A 23 10.26 -3.38 6.57
CA GLY A 23 9.61 -2.19 6.01
C GLY A 23 8.10 -2.29 6.11
N ILE A 24 7.43 -1.21 6.48
CA ILE A 24 5.96 -1.15 6.58
C ILE A 24 5.47 0.09 5.84
N ALA A 25 4.55 -0.07 4.90
CA ALA A 25 3.89 1.07 4.28
C ALA A 25 2.38 0.85 4.19
N PHE A 26 1.61 1.92 4.32
CA PHE A 26 0.16 1.82 4.31
C PHE A 26 -0.49 2.99 3.58
N ILE A 27 -1.68 2.74 3.05
CA ILE A 27 -2.56 3.72 2.41
C ILE A 27 -3.97 3.47 2.92
N CYS A 28 -4.60 4.49 3.49
CA CYS A 28 -6.02 4.48 3.78
C CYS A 28 -6.72 5.28 2.68
N PHE A 29 -7.44 4.59 1.80
CA PHE A 29 -8.21 5.25 0.76
C PHE A 29 -9.44 5.93 1.37
N SER A 30 -9.82 7.07 0.80
CA SER A 30 -10.92 7.89 1.28
C SER A 30 -11.63 8.49 0.09
N TYR A 31 -12.93 8.26 -0.01
CA TYR A 31 -13.73 8.83 -1.10
C TYR A 31 -13.64 10.37 -1.15
N LYS A 32 -13.38 11.02 -0.01
CA LYS A 32 -13.24 12.48 0.08
C LYS A 32 -11.97 13.01 -0.58
N GLU A 33 -10.95 12.16 -0.74
CA GLU A 33 -9.64 12.52 -1.29
C GLU A 33 -9.41 11.95 -2.69
N ARG A 34 -10.42 11.25 -3.25
CA ARG A 34 -10.32 10.52 -4.53
C ARG A 34 -9.78 11.34 -5.69
N GLU A 35 -10.13 12.62 -5.78
CA GLU A 35 -9.70 13.51 -6.88
C GLU A 35 -8.20 13.88 -6.78
N GLN A 36 -7.58 13.67 -5.62
CA GLN A 36 -6.17 13.94 -5.36
C GLN A 36 -5.31 12.66 -5.37
N GLN A 37 -5.95 11.49 -5.28
CA GLN A 37 -5.28 10.21 -5.25
C GLN A 37 -5.20 9.63 -6.68
N THR A 38 -3.98 9.55 -7.21
CA THR A 38 -3.66 8.87 -8.48
C THR A 38 -2.79 7.66 -8.20
N ALA A 39 -2.70 6.71 -9.13
CA ALA A 39 -1.79 5.57 -8.96
C ALA A 39 -0.35 6.04 -8.67
N ALA A 40 0.13 7.06 -9.39
CA ALA A 40 1.43 7.67 -9.15
C ALA A 40 1.57 8.27 -7.74
N SER A 41 0.56 9.00 -7.23
CA SER A 41 0.66 9.60 -5.89
C SER A 41 0.63 8.56 -4.77
N VAL A 42 -0.08 7.45 -4.97
CA VAL A 42 -0.04 6.27 -4.10
C VAL A 42 1.36 5.68 -4.06
N LEU A 43 1.97 5.40 -5.22
CA LEU A 43 3.34 4.85 -5.30
C LEU A 43 4.37 5.77 -4.65
N CYS A 44 4.30 7.08 -4.92
CA CYS A 44 5.15 8.08 -4.27
C CYS A 44 5.02 8.04 -2.74
N SER A 45 3.80 7.88 -2.22
CA SER A 45 3.56 7.79 -0.78
C SER A 45 4.18 6.53 -0.18
N LEU A 46 4.10 5.39 -0.86
CA LEU A 46 4.74 4.14 -0.45
C LEU A 46 6.27 4.26 -0.45
N ILE A 47 6.84 4.82 -1.53
CA ILE A 47 8.28 5.07 -1.67
C ILE A 47 8.78 5.93 -0.51
N HIS A 48 8.07 7.02 -0.21
CA HIS A 48 8.46 7.94 0.86
C HIS A 48 8.42 7.25 2.24
N GLN A 49 7.35 6.49 2.52
CA GLN A 49 7.23 5.75 3.79
C GLN A 49 8.35 4.73 3.97
N LEU A 50 8.68 3.95 2.95
CA LEU A 50 9.75 2.96 3.05
C LEU A 50 11.13 3.62 3.10
N SER A 51 11.35 4.66 2.32
CA SER A 51 12.64 5.37 2.30
C SER A 51 12.96 5.99 3.66
N SER A 52 11.95 6.52 4.38
CA SER A 52 12.16 7.11 5.70
C SER A 52 12.48 6.09 6.80
N GLN A 53 12.25 4.79 6.55
CA GLN A 53 12.57 3.70 7.48
C GLN A 53 14.00 3.18 7.31
N LEU A 54 14.70 3.55 6.24
CA LEU A 54 16.07 3.12 6.00
C LEU A 54 17.05 3.99 6.79
N SER A 55 17.89 3.37 7.61
CA SER A 55 18.97 4.06 8.35
C SER A 55 20.10 4.54 7.45
N THR A 56 20.26 3.89 6.30
CA THR A 56 21.22 4.23 5.25
C THR A 56 20.55 3.92 3.94
N ILE A 57 20.60 4.87 3.03
CA ILE A 57 19.97 4.76 1.74
C ILE A 57 20.86 3.84 0.90
N PRO A 58 20.35 2.71 0.38
CA PRO A 58 21.10 1.86 -0.52
C PRO A 58 21.74 2.67 -1.65
N VAL A 59 23.00 2.37 -2.00
CA VAL A 59 23.73 3.04 -3.10
C VAL A 59 22.99 2.94 -4.45
N LEU A 60 22.15 1.91 -4.64
CA LEU A 60 21.26 1.79 -5.81
C LEU A 60 20.21 2.92 -5.85
N LEU A 61 19.85 3.42 -4.67
CA LEU A 61 19.04 4.60 -4.51
C LEU A 61 19.89 5.86 -4.53
N GLU A 62 21.18 5.95 -4.19
CA GLU A 62 21.93 7.23 -4.26
C GLU A 62 21.80 7.97 -5.61
N SER A 63 21.87 7.26 -6.75
CA SER A 63 21.64 7.85 -8.08
C SER A 63 20.18 8.26 -8.35
N SER A 64 19.26 7.80 -7.51
CA SER A 64 17.81 8.05 -7.45
C SER A 64 17.39 8.83 -6.19
N TYR A 65 18.26 9.10 -5.21
CA TYR A 65 17.95 9.54 -3.85
C TYR A 65 18.43 10.96 -3.59
N ASP A 66 19.48 11.39 -4.31
CA ASP A 66 19.61 12.81 -4.67
C ASP A 66 18.32 13.33 -5.34
N LYS A 67 17.51 12.42 -5.88
CA LYS A 67 16.18 12.68 -6.44
C LYS A 67 14.99 12.38 -5.50
N LEU A 68 15.22 12.08 -4.23
CA LEU A 68 14.15 11.78 -3.24
C LEU A 68 13.99 12.85 -2.16
N SER A 69 14.73 13.97 -2.25
CA SER A 69 14.43 15.15 -1.46
C SER A 69 12.98 15.62 -1.73
N PRO A 70 12.32 16.31 -0.77
CA PRO A 70 10.98 16.88 -0.99
C PRO A 70 10.87 17.82 -2.20
N LEU A 71 12.00 18.17 -2.85
CA LEU A 71 12.07 18.93 -4.09
C LEU A 71 11.81 18.12 -5.38
N ASN A 72 11.75 16.79 -5.36
CA ASN A 72 11.64 15.99 -6.60
C ASN A 72 10.29 15.28 -6.81
N LYS A 73 9.21 15.92 -6.35
CA LYS A 73 7.84 15.60 -6.83
C LYS A 73 7.71 15.59 -8.35
N ALA A 74 8.62 16.26 -9.06
CA ALA A 74 8.65 16.34 -10.52
C ALA A 74 9.31 15.14 -11.22
N LEU A 75 10.14 14.34 -10.54
CA LEU A 75 10.86 13.23 -11.18
C LEU A 75 10.09 11.90 -11.15
N ILE A 76 9.14 11.76 -10.24
CA ILE A 76 8.21 10.62 -10.17
C ILE A 76 6.85 11.09 -10.71
N SER A 77 6.86 11.70 -11.90
CA SER A 77 5.61 12.17 -12.53
C SER A 77 4.90 11.06 -13.31
N ASP A 78 5.58 9.94 -13.59
CA ASP A 78 5.02 8.79 -14.29
C ASP A 78 4.98 7.53 -13.42
N GLU A 79 3.93 6.73 -13.60
CA GLU A 79 3.66 5.52 -12.84
C GLU A 79 4.73 4.44 -13.00
N ALA A 80 5.32 4.31 -14.20
CA ALA A 80 6.28 3.27 -14.51
C ALA A 80 7.60 3.48 -13.76
N THR A 81 8.12 4.72 -13.74
CA THR A 81 9.30 5.09 -12.95
C THR A 81 9.04 4.90 -11.46
N ALA A 82 7.87 5.33 -10.96
CA ALA A 82 7.49 5.15 -9.55
C ALA A 82 7.50 3.66 -9.15
N ARG A 83 6.91 2.82 -10.01
CA ARG A 83 6.87 1.37 -9.84
C ARG A 83 8.26 0.75 -9.80
N GLU A 84 9.15 1.11 -10.73
CA GLU A 84 10.53 0.59 -10.73
C GLU A 84 11.29 0.95 -9.46
N VAL A 85 11.17 2.22 -9.02
CA VAL A 85 11.81 2.69 -7.78
C VAL A 85 11.27 1.94 -6.56
N LEU A 86 9.95 1.76 -6.47
CA LEU A 86 9.33 1.03 -5.37
C LEU A 86 9.87 -0.41 -5.28
N LEU A 87 9.92 -1.13 -6.40
CA LEU A 87 10.47 -2.49 -6.46
C LEU A 87 11.97 -2.55 -6.12
N GLY A 88 12.72 -1.51 -6.48
CA GLY A 88 14.11 -1.34 -6.07
C GLY A 88 14.27 -1.22 -4.55
N ILE A 89 13.43 -0.41 -3.91
CA ILE A 89 13.45 -0.18 -2.46
C ILE A 89 13.16 -1.46 -1.67
N LEU A 90 12.28 -2.34 -2.17
CA LEU A 90 11.95 -3.61 -1.48
C LEU A 90 13.20 -4.43 -1.14
N LYS A 91 14.20 -4.40 -2.01
CA LYS A 91 15.46 -5.16 -1.87
C LYS A 91 16.31 -4.71 -0.68
N ALA A 92 16.05 -3.53 -0.13
CA ALA A 92 16.73 -3.00 1.05
C ALA A 92 16.21 -3.61 2.37
N PHE A 93 15.03 -4.22 2.33
CA PHE A 93 14.37 -4.81 3.49
C PHE A 93 14.45 -6.33 3.44
N LYS A 94 14.52 -6.96 4.61
CA LYS A 94 14.38 -8.43 4.70
C LYS A 94 12.93 -8.86 4.49
N ARG A 95 11.99 -7.99 4.87
CA ARG A 95 10.55 -8.21 4.70
C ARG A 95 9.85 -6.88 4.57
N VAL A 96 8.83 -6.82 3.71
CA VAL A 96 8.00 -5.62 3.55
C VAL A 96 6.54 -5.99 3.71
N PHE A 97 5.81 -5.19 4.47
CA PHE A 97 4.37 -5.27 4.62
C PHE A 97 3.70 -4.03 4.00
N PHE A 98 2.74 -4.28 3.12
CA PHE A 98 1.87 -3.24 2.57
C PHE A 98 0.46 -3.40 3.09
N VAL A 99 -0.15 -2.32 3.56
CA VAL A 99 -1.55 -2.29 4.01
C VAL A 99 -2.33 -1.27 3.18
N PHE A 100 -3.31 -1.74 2.43
CA PHE A 100 -4.20 -0.92 1.60
C PHE A 100 -5.62 -1.03 2.17
N ASP A 101 -6.04 0.01 2.90
CA ASP A 101 -7.34 0.03 3.57
C ASP A 101 -8.40 0.75 2.72
N ALA A 102 -9.58 0.16 2.63
CA ALA A 102 -10.76 0.68 1.92
C ALA A 102 -10.55 0.89 0.41
N LEU A 103 -9.93 -0.06 -0.31
CA LEU A 103 -9.65 0.05 -1.75
C LEU A 103 -10.90 0.34 -2.61
N ASP A 104 -12.09 -0.02 -2.15
CA ASP A 104 -13.36 0.31 -2.81
C ASP A 104 -13.67 1.81 -2.82
N GLU A 105 -13.08 2.59 -1.92
CA GLU A 105 -13.21 4.05 -1.89
C GLU A 105 -12.24 4.76 -2.85
N PHE A 106 -11.34 4.00 -3.48
CA PHE A 106 -10.47 4.49 -4.54
C PHE A 106 -11.18 4.41 -5.90
N ASP A 107 -11.01 5.47 -6.69
CA ASP A 107 -11.65 5.77 -7.96
C ASP A 107 -12.10 4.54 -8.78
N GLU A 108 -13.41 4.47 -9.05
CA GLU A 108 -14.10 3.31 -9.61
C GLU A 108 -13.91 3.16 -11.12
N GLU A 109 -13.69 4.26 -11.85
CA GLU A 109 -13.75 4.29 -13.31
C GLU A 109 -12.39 4.28 -14.02
N GLY A 110 -11.26 4.32 -13.29
CA GLY A 110 -9.93 4.27 -13.93
C GLY A 110 -8.77 3.86 -13.04
N GLN A 111 -8.44 4.64 -12.01
CA GLN A 111 -7.14 4.51 -11.33
C GLN A 111 -6.98 3.20 -10.54
N ARG A 112 -8.07 2.62 -10.03
CA ARG A 112 -8.04 1.33 -9.33
C ARG A 112 -7.50 0.19 -10.21
N GLN A 113 -7.80 0.21 -11.51
CA GLN A 113 -7.30 -0.79 -12.46
C GLN A 113 -5.79 -0.70 -12.69
N ALA A 114 -5.18 0.47 -12.49
CA ALA A 114 -3.72 0.64 -12.56
C ALA A 114 -3.02 0.11 -11.29
N LEU A 115 -3.65 0.25 -10.12
CA LEU A 115 -3.05 -0.18 -8.85
C LEU A 115 -3.13 -1.69 -8.60
N ILE A 116 -4.22 -2.35 -8.98
CA ILE A 116 -4.40 -3.79 -8.74
C ILE A 116 -3.22 -4.62 -9.30
N PRO A 117 -2.77 -4.45 -10.55
CA PRO A 117 -1.61 -5.16 -11.08
C PRO A 117 -0.34 -4.94 -10.25
N ILE A 118 -0.16 -3.73 -9.71
CA ILE A 118 0.99 -3.41 -8.86
C ILE A 118 0.90 -4.17 -7.54
N PHE A 119 -0.27 -4.29 -6.93
CA PHE A 119 -0.44 -5.07 -5.70
C PHE A 119 -0.05 -6.54 -5.90
N HIS A 120 -0.44 -7.14 -7.03
CA HIS A 120 -0.03 -8.51 -7.39
C HIS A 120 1.48 -8.63 -7.59
N GLU A 121 2.11 -7.64 -8.22
CA GLU A 121 3.56 -7.63 -8.41
C GLU A 121 4.32 -7.48 -7.09
N LEU A 122 3.86 -6.61 -6.18
CA LEU A 122 4.45 -6.47 -4.85
C LEU A 122 4.42 -7.82 -4.12
N GLY A 123 3.28 -8.52 -4.17
CA GLY A 123 3.15 -9.87 -3.61
C GLY A 123 4.11 -10.87 -4.26
N SER A 124 4.20 -10.86 -5.59
CA SER A 124 5.12 -11.73 -6.36
C SER A 124 6.60 -11.42 -6.11
N SER A 125 6.90 -10.19 -5.69
CA SER A 125 8.24 -9.73 -5.31
C SER A 125 8.61 -10.11 -3.86
N GLY A 126 7.75 -10.85 -3.16
CA GLY A 126 7.98 -11.34 -1.80
C GLY A 126 7.49 -10.41 -0.69
N ALA A 127 6.80 -9.32 -1.03
CA ALA A 127 6.15 -8.49 -0.02
C ALA A 127 4.85 -9.13 0.47
N SER A 128 4.49 -8.90 1.73
CA SER A 128 3.18 -9.26 2.27
C SER A 128 2.20 -8.12 2.02
N VAL A 129 1.17 -8.37 1.23
CA VAL A 129 0.18 -7.35 0.85
C VAL A 129 -1.15 -7.67 1.51
N PHE A 130 -1.66 -6.72 2.30
CA PHE A 130 -2.96 -6.79 2.95
C PHE A 130 -3.88 -5.72 2.36
N VAL A 131 -5.02 -6.13 1.84
CA VAL A 131 -6.00 -5.23 1.20
C VAL A 131 -7.35 -5.43 1.89
N THR A 132 -8.02 -4.34 2.23
CA THR A 132 -9.42 -4.36 2.65
C THR A 132 -10.28 -3.65 1.61
N SER A 133 -11.51 -4.14 1.44
CA SER A 133 -12.53 -3.47 0.63
C SER A 133 -13.93 -3.90 1.09
N ARG A 134 -14.94 -3.09 0.76
CA ARG A 134 -16.34 -3.56 0.75
C ARG A 134 -16.51 -4.68 -0.28
N PRO A 135 -17.52 -5.57 -0.13
CA PRO A 135 -17.69 -6.73 -1.00
C PRO A 135 -18.29 -6.43 -2.38
N TYR A 136 -18.80 -5.21 -2.59
CA TYR A 136 -19.63 -4.87 -3.74
C TYR A 136 -18.87 -4.51 -5.04
N PRO A 137 -17.60 -4.07 -5.04
CA PRO A 137 -16.82 -3.97 -6.27
C PRO A 137 -16.34 -5.35 -6.73
N LEU A 138 -17.01 -5.90 -7.74
CA LEU A 138 -16.71 -7.24 -8.27
C LEU A 138 -15.34 -7.31 -8.94
N ASP A 139 -14.82 -6.21 -9.47
CA ASP A 139 -13.48 -6.15 -10.07
C ASP A 139 -12.37 -6.45 -9.06
N ILE A 140 -12.50 -5.95 -7.82
CA ILE A 140 -11.57 -6.27 -6.72
C ILE A 140 -11.67 -7.77 -6.40
N VAL A 141 -12.88 -8.28 -6.18
CA VAL A 141 -13.11 -9.69 -5.82
C VAL A 141 -12.58 -10.63 -6.91
N HIS A 142 -12.86 -10.33 -8.19
CA HIS A 142 -12.39 -11.14 -9.31
C HIS A 142 -10.87 -11.12 -9.46
N SER A 143 -10.24 -9.95 -9.32
CA SER A 143 -8.77 -9.83 -9.46
C SER A 143 -8.03 -10.66 -8.41
N PHE A 144 -8.48 -10.59 -7.15
CA PHE A 144 -7.83 -11.28 -6.04
C PHE A 144 -8.20 -12.77 -5.95
N SER A 145 -9.38 -13.19 -6.41
CA SER A 145 -9.78 -14.61 -6.43
C SER A 145 -9.10 -15.42 -7.54
N ALA A 146 -8.71 -14.78 -8.65
CA ALA A 146 -8.02 -15.44 -9.76
C ALA A 146 -6.52 -15.72 -9.48
N THR A 147 -5.97 -15.17 -8.39
CA THR A 147 -4.53 -15.23 -8.10
C THR A 147 -4.21 -16.30 -7.05
N GLY A 148 -3.34 -17.24 -7.40
CA GLY A 148 -2.83 -18.23 -6.45
C GLY A 148 -2.03 -17.58 -5.31
N GLY A 149 -2.23 -18.05 -4.07
CA GLY A 149 -1.54 -17.50 -2.89
C GLY A 149 -2.25 -16.34 -2.19
N VAL A 150 -3.41 -15.91 -2.69
CA VAL A 150 -4.28 -14.94 -1.99
C VAL A 150 -5.18 -15.67 -1.00
N VAL A 151 -5.25 -15.16 0.23
CA VAL A 151 -6.21 -15.61 1.24
C VAL A 151 -7.27 -14.52 1.42
N ALA A 152 -8.48 -14.78 0.95
CA ALA A 152 -9.62 -13.88 1.13
C ALA A 152 -10.37 -14.21 2.43
N ILE A 153 -10.57 -13.20 3.27
CA ILE A 153 -11.35 -13.32 4.51
C ILE A 153 -12.54 -12.37 4.43
N THR A 154 -13.76 -12.91 4.40
CA THR A 154 -14.98 -12.10 4.40
C THR A 154 -15.45 -11.87 5.83
N LEU A 155 -15.36 -10.62 6.28
CA LEU A 155 -15.94 -10.19 7.56
C LEU A 155 -17.38 -9.74 7.32
N ALA A 156 -18.32 -10.68 7.34
CA ALA A 156 -19.74 -10.35 7.40
C ALA A 156 -20.09 -10.03 8.86
N ALA A 157 -20.44 -8.78 9.15
CA ALA A 157 -21.15 -8.47 10.39
C ALA A 157 -22.48 -9.21 10.34
N GLN A 158 -22.76 -10.09 11.33
CA GLN A 158 -24.13 -10.55 11.53
C GLN A 158 -25.01 -9.30 11.72
N GLU A 159 -26.16 -9.24 11.05
CA GLU A 159 -27.09 -8.08 11.03
C GLU A 159 -27.54 -7.59 12.44
N GLU A 160 -27.22 -8.32 13.50
CA GLU A 160 -27.63 -8.02 14.87
C GLU A 160 -26.94 -6.80 15.50
N HIS A 161 -25.92 -6.21 14.86
CA HIS A 161 -25.19 -5.07 15.43
C HIS A 161 -25.59 -3.69 14.87
N LEU A 162 -26.67 -3.59 14.06
CA LEU A 162 -27.22 -2.32 13.58
C LEU A 162 -28.25 -1.68 14.53
N LYS A 163 -28.03 -1.78 15.84
CA LYS A 163 -28.80 -1.00 16.82
C LYS A 163 -28.02 0.24 17.27
N ILE A 164 -28.49 1.36 16.75
CA ILE A 164 -28.44 2.72 17.32
C ILE A 164 -27.12 3.46 17.10
N TYR A 165 -27.14 4.38 16.12
CA TYR A 165 -26.80 5.80 16.32
C TYR A 165 -27.65 6.60 15.31
N ILE A 166 -28.79 7.12 15.78
CA ILE A 166 -29.48 8.27 15.17
C ILE A 166 -28.77 9.52 15.68
#